data_AF-A0A8T6E2D7-F1
#
_entry.id   AF-A0A8T6E2D7-F1
#
_cell.length_a   1.000
_cell.length_b   1.000
_cell.length_c   1.000
_cell.angle_alpha   90.00
_cell.angle_beta   90.00
_cell.angle_gamma   90.00
#
_symmetry.space_group_name_H-M   'P 1'
#
loop_
_entity.id
_entity.type
_entity.pdbx_description
1 polymer ?
#
loop_
_entity_poly.entity_id
_entity_poly.type
_entity_poly.pdbx_seq_one_letter_code
_entity_poly.pdbx_strand_id
1 'polypeptide(L)'
;MASPIHSSMAFRYPIGARSATSRASRADRAEAMLYPRWSGVSRWSRSGVRRPVLLLALIALVLGALATGEARVDARATPAPLVGLETPIPAQLVPGATAVVDADGDCLRIRVAPGLGATQVACAEDGSTVTVLEGSVEADGYTWQQVRSNSAVGWAADMYLVPTAPEDPEPIAPVEPVEPVATDPDPVCDTRGTPPGLFGDLPTQGGSALVVWGGGTTAGIVHQAALRGVTLRSVWVLNDAGRWTSYIVGAPRFVNQRWYEHFPGGRIPSPTALFVIAEPPGTGPATGSIALPVTTANAPRHSGGPAPEVEAAAVIVVDAASGKVLHEHNARTRLPPASLTKIATALLAIEGSDLDAWVSADGDYGMLDADSSLMGLAAGDCFTVRDLLYGLMLWSGNDAALTIARHVAGSDEAFVSSMNAFVDRLGLADTHFVNPHGLHDAAQFSTAYDLALLARYAMTLPTFEAIAGEHSWTTSGSVVILMRTLNHFLSSYDDADGVKTGFTEEAGKTLVASATRDGRRVIAVLLNAPDRSSAAATLIEWAFTDHTWPR
;
A
#
# COMPACT_ATOMS: atom_id res chain seq x y z
N MET A 1 64.65 12.34 19.49
CA MET A 1 65.16 13.73 19.50
C MET A 1 64.63 14.43 18.26
N ALA A 2 63.96 15.57 18.47
CA ALA A 2 63.63 16.65 17.52
C ALA A 2 62.82 16.35 16.23
N SER A 3 61.55 16.78 16.22
CA SER A 3 60.95 17.55 15.09
C SER A 3 61.52 18.98 15.09
N PRO A 4 61.08 19.97 14.26
CA PRO A 4 60.23 19.98 13.05
C PRO A 4 60.83 20.89 11.92
N ILE A 5 60.09 21.18 10.83
CA ILE A 5 59.73 22.56 10.35
C ILE A 5 59.22 22.56 8.89
N HIS A 6 58.08 23.26 8.72
CA HIS A 6 57.44 23.70 7.48
C HIS A 6 58.30 24.63 6.60
N SER A 7 58.02 24.65 5.28
CA SER A 7 57.94 25.92 4.54
C SER A 7 57.13 25.83 3.25
N SER A 8 56.23 26.81 3.11
CA SER A 8 55.43 27.20 1.96
C SER A 8 56.20 28.10 0.99
N MET A 9 55.80 28.14 -0.29
CA MET A 9 55.78 29.31 -1.21
C MET A 9 55.16 28.83 -2.54
N ALA A 10 54.07 29.35 -3.12
CA ALA A 10 53.63 30.71 -3.46
C ALA A 10 54.44 31.40 -4.58
N PHE A 11 53.82 31.53 -5.77
CA PHE A 11 54.11 32.51 -6.83
C PHE A 11 52.75 32.95 -7.40
N ARG A 12 52.25 34.17 -7.14
CA ARG A 12 52.59 35.52 -7.67
C ARG A 12 52.01 35.85 -9.06
N TYR A 13 50.98 36.71 -9.01
CA TYR A 13 50.49 37.71 -10.00
C TYR A 13 51.60 38.63 -10.55
N PRO A 14 51.42 39.37 -11.69
CA PRO A 14 50.90 40.76 -11.62
C PRO A 14 50.20 41.43 -12.86
N ILE A 15 49.27 42.36 -12.57
CA ILE A 15 49.13 43.79 -13.04
C ILE A 15 48.89 44.08 -14.55
N GLY A 16 48.03 44.99 -15.03
CA GLY A 16 47.08 45.95 -14.42
C GLY A 16 46.71 47.13 -15.36
N ALA A 17 45.58 47.79 -15.04
CA ALA A 17 45.22 49.22 -15.23
C ALA A 17 44.93 49.75 -16.68
N ARG A 18 44.04 50.72 -16.98
CA ARG A 18 43.48 51.90 -16.27
C ARG A 18 42.15 52.42 -16.91
N SER A 19 41.30 53.04 -16.05
CA SER A 19 40.56 54.34 -16.18
C SER A 19 39.54 54.56 -17.33
N ALA A 20 38.46 55.33 -17.23
CA ALA A 20 38.05 56.41 -16.31
C ALA A 20 36.53 56.72 -16.47
N THR A 21 35.90 57.23 -15.38
CA THR A 21 34.91 58.35 -15.29
C THR A 21 33.71 58.43 -16.27
N SER A 22 32.46 58.67 -15.86
CA SER A 22 32.00 59.85 -15.10
C SER A 22 30.58 59.74 -14.48
N ARG A 23 30.45 60.25 -13.24
CA ARG A 23 29.39 61.08 -12.59
C ARG A 23 27.93 61.03 -13.10
N ALA A 24 26.98 60.67 -12.23
CA ALA A 24 26.15 61.53 -11.33
C ALA A 24 24.91 62.13 -12.06
N SER A 25 23.69 62.25 -11.51
CA SER A 25 23.25 62.52 -10.14
C SER A 25 21.75 62.22 -9.92
N ARG A 26 21.42 61.90 -8.66
CA ARG A 26 20.18 62.14 -7.86
C ARG A 26 19.00 62.91 -8.50
N ALA A 27 17.76 62.52 -8.18
CA ALA A 27 17.00 63.06 -7.02
C ALA A 27 15.55 62.54 -6.94
N ASP A 28 15.07 62.39 -5.70
CA ASP A 28 13.70 62.11 -5.27
C ASP A 28 12.64 63.09 -5.80
N ARG A 29 11.39 62.62 -5.96
CA ARG A 29 10.19 63.19 -5.29
C ARG A 29 8.89 62.42 -5.61
N ALA A 30 8.01 62.46 -4.63
CA ALA A 30 6.67 61.87 -4.56
C ALA A 30 5.57 62.72 -5.22
N GLU A 31 4.36 62.13 -5.22
CA GLU A 31 3.00 62.70 -5.35
C GLU A 31 2.23 62.57 -6.69
N ALA A 32 1.20 61.72 -6.60
CA ALA A 32 -0.23 61.99 -6.86
C ALA A 32 -0.75 62.43 -8.25
N MET A 33 -1.76 61.64 -8.65
CA MET A 33 -3.05 62.05 -9.26
C MET A 33 -3.16 62.34 -10.77
N LEU A 34 -4.15 61.63 -11.35
CA LEU A 34 -5.13 62.02 -12.39
C LEU A 34 -5.12 61.26 -13.74
N TYR A 35 -6.31 60.69 -14.02
CA TYR A 35 -6.81 60.18 -15.32
C TYR A 35 -6.82 61.26 -16.42
N PRO A 36 -6.89 60.85 -17.70
CA PRO A 36 -8.15 61.00 -18.45
C PRO A 36 -8.45 59.79 -19.38
N ARG A 37 -9.65 59.18 -19.33
CA ARG A 37 -10.82 59.41 -20.20
C ARG A 37 -10.53 59.59 -21.70
N TRP A 38 -11.02 58.64 -22.51
CA TRP A 38 -11.55 58.88 -23.85
C TRP A 38 -12.96 58.28 -24.00
N SER A 39 -13.90 59.18 -24.26
CA SER A 39 -15.24 59.02 -24.87
C SER A 39 -15.11 58.85 -26.41
N GLY A 40 -16.04 58.30 -27.19
CA GLY A 40 -17.37 57.75 -26.92
C GLY A 40 -18.19 57.54 -28.20
N VAL A 41 -19.47 57.16 -27.99
CA VAL A 41 -20.69 57.45 -28.80
C VAL A 41 -20.78 56.74 -30.18
N SER A 42 -21.84 56.02 -30.59
CA SER A 42 -23.32 56.15 -30.54
C SER A 42 -23.94 54.83 -31.07
N ARG A 43 -25.21 54.43 -30.98
CA ARG A 43 -26.48 54.79 -30.30
C ARG A 43 -27.52 53.80 -30.89
N TRP A 44 -28.66 53.63 -30.21
CA TRP A 44 -29.92 52.90 -30.54
C TRP A 44 -30.02 51.49 -29.93
N SER A 45 -31.11 51.07 -29.28
CA SER A 45 -32.34 51.72 -28.77
C SER A 45 -33.17 50.62 -28.07
N ARG A 46 -33.60 50.87 -26.81
CA ARG A 46 -34.85 50.44 -26.11
C ARG A 46 -35.11 48.91 -26.03
N SER A 47 -35.49 48.29 -24.92
CA SER A 47 -36.28 48.61 -23.71
C SER A 47 -36.08 47.44 -22.73
N GLY A 48 -36.24 47.48 -21.40
CA GLY A 48 -36.67 48.49 -20.44
C GLY A 48 -36.74 47.83 -19.05
N VAL A 49 -36.53 48.63 -18.00
CA VAL A 49 -37.07 48.50 -16.63
C VAL A 49 -36.47 47.39 -15.74
N ARG A 50 -35.40 47.68 -14.97
CA ARG A 50 -35.33 48.20 -13.56
C ARG A 50 -35.51 47.14 -12.45
N ARG A 51 -34.38 46.79 -11.80
CA ARG A 51 -34.25 46.36 -10.39
C ARG A 51 -34.26 47.62 -9.46
N PRO A 52 -34.06 47.53 -8.11
CA PRO A 52 -34.58 46.66 -7.03
C PRO A 52 -35.10 47.50 -5.83
N VAL A 53 -35.50 46.91 -4.68
CA VAL A 53 -35.21 47.41 -3.29
C VAL A 53 -35.89 46.57 -2.18
N LEU A 54 -35.08 46.22 -1.16
CA LEU A 54 -35.29 45.84 0.27
C LEU A 54 -36.33 44.75 0.67
N LEU A 55 -35.95 43.68 1.40
CA LEU A 55 -35.50 43.57 2.81
C LEU A 55 -36.66 43.76 3.82
N LEU A 56 -36.88 42.74 4.67
CA LEU A 56 -37.82 42.60 5.81
C LEU A 56 -39.22 42.01 5.50
N ALA A 57 -39.32 40.67 5.55
CA ALA A 57 -40.51 39.95 6.04
C ALA A 57 -40.31 38.43 5.94
N LEU A 58 -39.70 37.78 6.94
CA LEU A 58 -39.93 36.34 7.21
C LEU A 58 -39.47 35.94 8.63
N ILE A 59 -39.90 36.71 9.64
CA ILE A 59 -39.95 36.29 11.04
C ILE A 59 -41.40 36.54 11.50
N ALA A 60 -42.30 35.63 11.13
CA ALA A 60 -43.70 35.60 11.59
C ALA A 60 -44.38 34.27 11.21
N LEU A 61 -43.70 33.14 11.43
CA LEU A 61 -44.32 31.81 11.28
C LEU A 61 -43.82 30.83 12.35
N VAL A 62 -43.57 31.38 13.54
CA VAL A 62 -43.36 30.64 14.80
C VAL A 62 -44.07 31.48 15.87
N LEU A 63 -45.05 30.87 16.55
CA LEU A 63 -45.92 31.40 17.63
C LEU A 63 -47.27 32.00 17.18
N GLY A 64 -48.33 31.20 17.29
CA GLY A 64 -49.70 31.71 17.26
C GLY A 64 -50.80 30.68 17.04
N ALA A 65 -50.98 29.72 17.96
CA ALA A 65 -52.29 29.12 18.24
C ALA A 65 -52.23 28.19 19.46
N LEU A 66 -52.44 28.74 20.64
CA LEU A 66 -52.93 28.02 21.82
C LEU A 66 -54.32 28.58 22.17
N ALA A 67 -55.15 27.69 22.70
CA ALA A 67 -56.46 27.89 23.34
C ALA A 67 -57.70 27.94 22.43
N THR A 68 -58.42 26.80 22.36
CA THR A 68 -59.73 26.61 23.01
C THR A 68 -60.14 25.14 22.93
N GLY A 69 -60.53 24.52 24.05
CA GLY A 69 -61.31 23.28 24.05
C GLY A 69 -60.95 22.27 25.14
N GLU A 70 -61.40 22.50 26.38
CA GLU A 70 -61.60 21.43 27.34
C GLU A 70 -62.90 20.68 27.01
N ALA A 71 -62.88 19.34 27.00
CA ALA A 71 -63.78 18.51 27.82
C ALA A 71 -63.69 17.00 27.51
N ARG A 72 -63.52 16.26 28.61
CA ARG A 72 -63.97 14.88 28.93
C ARG A 72 -63.11 13.67 28.52
N VAL A 73 -62.44 13.22 29.58
CA VAL A 73 -61.95 11.88 29.93
C VAL A 73 -62.91 10.75 29.54
N ASP A 74 -62.38 9.72 28.89
CA ASP A 74 -62.82 8.35 29.08
C ASP A 74 -61.62 7.49 29.48
N ALA A 75 -61.79 6.80 30.60
CA ALA A 75 -60.77 6.04 31.30
C ALA A 75 -60.69 4.62 30.73
N ARG A 76 -59.56 4.26 30.10
CA ARG A 76 -58.98 2.89 30.02
C ARG A 76 -57.76 2.91 29.10
N ALA A 77 -56.60 3.24 29.66
CA ALA A 77 -55.30 2.76 29.16
C ALA A 77 -54.31 2.84 30.33
N THR A 78 -53.93 1.67 30.84
CA THR A 78 -52.87 1.49 31.84
C THR A 78 -51.55 2.00 31.24
N PRO A 79 -50.75 2.83 31.93
CA PRO A 79 -49.41 3.18 31.45
C PRO A 79 -48.51 1.95 31.58
N ALA A 80 -47.81 1.62 30.48
CA ALA A 80 -46.74 0.63 30.47
C ALA A 80 -45.64 1.02 31.49
N PRO A 81 -45.00 0.07 32.17
CA PRO A 81 -43.99 0.38 33.18
C PRO A 81 -42.76 1.00 32.51
N LEU A 82 -42.15 1.96 33.20
CA LEU A 82 -40.83 2.47 32.90
C LEU A 82 -39.84 1.31 33.00
N VAL A 83 -39.32 0.85 31.86
CA VAL A 83 -38.20 -0.10 31.82
C VAL A 83 -36.97 0.65 32.33
N GLY A 84 -36.44 0.15 33.45
CA GLY A 84 -35.20 0.65 34.03
C GLY A 84 -34.04 0.43 33.06
N LEU A 85 -33.16 1.42 32.97
CA LEU A 85 -31.84 1.23 32.40
C LEU A 85 -31.04 0.36 33.37
N GLU A 86 -31.18 -0.96 33.25
CA GLU A 86 -30.19 -1.88 33.77
C GLU A 86 -28.93 -1.71 32.93
N THR A 87 -27.89 -1.16 33.53
CA THR A 87 -26.53 -1.23 32.96
C THR A 87 -26.19 -2.71 32.76
N PRO A 88 -25.86 -3.16 31.54
CA PRO A 88 -25.52 -4.55 31.32
C PRO A 88 -24.29 -4.90 32.17
N ILE A 89 -24.41 -5.99 32.92
CA ILE A 89 -23.28 -6.60 33.64
C ILE A 89 -22.22 -6.94 32.58
N PRO A 90 -20.94 -6.57 32.74
CA PRO A 90 -19.90 -6.95 31.79
C PRO A 90 -19.89 -8.48 31.68
N ALA A 91 -20.03 -8.98 30.46
CA ALA A 91 -20.03 -10.41 30.19
C ALA A 91 -18.69 -11.01 30.66
N GLN A 92 -18.75 -12.13 31.41
CA GLN A 92 -17.59 -12.80 31.99
C GLN A 92 -17.43 -14.19 31.36
N LEU A 93 -16.18 -14.66 31.22
CA LEU A 93 -15.85 -16.02 30.77
C LEU A 93 -16.13 -17.03 31.89
N VAL A 94 -17.40 -17.32 32.15
CA VAL A 94 -17.85 -18.35 33.11
C VAL A 94 -18.37 -19.58 32.37
N PRO A 95 -18.38 -20.78 32.98
CA PRO A 95 -18.97 -21.97 32.37
C PRO A 95 -20.39 -21.72 31.85
N GLY A 96 -20.61 -22.02 30.56
CA GLY A 96 -21.84 -21.75 29.83
C GLY A 96 -21.87 -20.44 29.04
N ALA A 97 -20.91 -19.53 29.24
CA ALA A 97 -20.81 -18.30 28.46
C ALA A 97 -20.36 -18.57 27.02
N THR A 98 -20.86 -17.78 26.08
CA THR A 98 -20.36 -17.72 24.70
C THR A 98 -19.31 -16.62 24.59
N ALA A 99 -18.22 -16.90 23.90
CA ALA A 99 -17.18 -15.94 23.59
C ALA A 99 -16.87 -15.97 22.09
N VAL A 100 -16.54 -14.81 21.54
CA VAL A 100 -15.99 -14.69 20.19
C VAL A 100 -14.47 -14.82 20.30
N VAL A 101 -13.90 -15.62 19.40
CA VAL A 101 -12.46 -15.70 19.22
C VAL A 101 -11.99 -14.37 18.63
N ASP A 102 -11.02 -13.73 19.29
CA ASP A 102 -10.33 -12.54 18.84
C ASP A 102 -8.83 -12.83 18.84
N ALA A 103 -8.37 -13.43 17.75
CA ALA A 103 -7.02 -13.93 17.55
C ALA A 103 -6.28 -13.15 16.46
N ASP A 104 -6.66 -11.88 16.22
CA ASP A 104 -5.97 -10.97 15.28
C ASP A 104 -5.85 -11.55 13.85
N GLY A 105 -6.87 -12.24 13.36
CA GLY A 105 -6.88 -12.89 12.04
C GLY A 105 -6.17 -14.24 11.95
N ASP A 106 -5.49 -14.69 13.02
CA ASP A 106 -5.01 -16.06 13.17
C ASP A 106 -6.09 -16.95 13.79
N CYS A 107 -5.96 -18.27 13.69
CA CYS A 107 -6.88 -19.17 14.35
C CYS A 107 -6.43 -19.45 15.80
N LEU A 108 -7.38 -19.41 16.74
CA LEU A 108 -7.15 -19.76 18.14
C LEU A 108 -6.91 -21.26 18.30
N ARG A 109 -5.69 -21.60 18.71
CA ARG A 109 -5.25 -22.98 18.91
C ARG A 109 -5.94 -23.59 20.13
N ILE A 110 -6.76 -24.61 19.91
CA ILE A 110 -7.39 -25.41 20.95
C ILE A 110 -6.51 -26.62 21.25
N ARG A 111 -6.19 -26.87 22.52
CA ARG A 111 -5.21 -27.88 22.95
C ARG A 111 -5.81 -28.97 23.84
N VAL A 112 -5.14 -30.13 23.91
CA VAL A 112 -5.56 -31.26 24.78
C VAL A 112 -5.49 -30.93 26.28
N ALA A 113 -4.63 -29.99 26.68
CA ALA A 113 -4.40 -29.58 28.06
C ALA A 113 -4.06 -28.07 28.10
N PRO A 114 -4.19 -27.40 29.26
CA PRO A 114 -3.71 -26.03 29.44
C PRO A 114 -2.20 -25.95 29.25
N GLY A 115 -1.72 -24.93 28.55
CA GLY A 115 -0.30 -24.63 28.40
C GLY A 115 0.18 -24.59 26.95
N LEU A 116 1.22 -23.80 26.72
CA LEU A 116 1.77 -23.56 25.37
C LEU A 116 2.46 -24.80 24.78
N GLY A 117 2.95 -25.71 25.64
CA GLY A 117 3.57 -26.98 25.24
C GLY A 117 2.58 -28.12 24.95
N ALA A 118 1.28 -27.94 25.19
CA ALA A 118 0.28 -29.00 25.00
C ALA A 118 -0.10 -29.20 23.53
N THR A 119 -0.34 -30.44 23.11
CA THR A 119 -0.69 -30.77 21.72
C THR A 119 -1.96 -30.05 21.26
N GLN A 120 -1.90 -29.40 20.10
CA GLN A 120 -3.06 -28.78 19.46
C GLN A 120 -4.00 -29.85 18.88
N VAL A 121 -5.30 -29.69 19.12
CA VAL A 121 -6.36 -30.57 18.61
C VAL A 121 -7.24 -29.91 17.55
N ALA A 122 -7.32 -28.58 17.55
CA ALA A 122 -8.05 -27.83 16.54
C ALA A 122 -7.55 -26.39 16.47
N CYS A 123 -8.02 -25.69 15.44
CA CYS A 123 -7.93 -24.25 15.34
C CYS A 123 -9.35 -23.69 15.19
N ALA A 124 -9.75 -22.80 16.10
CA ALA A 124 -10.99 -22.06 15.97
C ALA A 124 -10.70 -20.77 15.19
N GLU A 125 -11.47 -20.51 14.14
CA GLU A 125 -11.27 -19.34 13.29
C GLU A 125 -11.47 -18.04 14.09
N ASP A 126 -10.72 -17.00 13.74
CA ASP A 126 -10.96 -15.66 14.27
C ASP A 126 -12.39 -15.20 13.97
N GLY A 127 -13.03 -14.55 14.95
CA GLY A 127 -14.44 -14.18 14.89
C GLY A 127 -15.43 -15.34 15.12
N SER A 128 -14.98 -16.59 15.21
CA SER A 128 -15.87 -17.72 15.49
C SER A 128 -16.34 -17.73 16.95
N THR A 129 -17.52 -18.30 17.21
CA THR A 129 -18.05 -18.42 18.57
C THR A 129 -17.61 -19.73 19.21
N VAL A 130 -17.17 -19.66 20.47
CA VAL A 130 -16.90 -20.81 21.33
C VAL A 130 -17.74 -20.75 22.60
N THR A 131 -18.03 -21.90 23.19
CA THR A 131 -18.71 -22.00 24.49
C THR A 131 -17.70 -22.38 25.57
N VAL A 132 -17.62 -21.61 26.65
CA VAL A 132 -16.80 -21.95 27.83
C VAL A 132 -17.44 -23.12 28.58
N LEU A 133 -16.69 -24.19 28.85
CA LEU A 133 -17.19 -25.42 29.47
C LEU A 133 -16.81 -25.54 30.96
N GLU A 134 -15.56 -25.28 31.29
CA GLU A 134 -15.00 -25.36 32.64
C GLU A 134 -14.19 -24.10 32.94
N GLY A 135 -14.15 -23.71 34.22
CA GLY A 135 -13.55 -22.45 34.66
C GLY A 135 -12.02 -22.40 34.56
N SER A 136 -11.49 -21.18 34.73
CA SER A 136 -10.10 -20.78 34.52
C SER A 136 -9.02 -21.65 35.19
N VAL A 137 -7.99 -22.02 34.44
CA VAL A 137 -6.76 -22.66 34.93
C VAL A 137 -5.54 -21.82 34.54
N GLU A 138 -4.66 -21.51 35.49
CA GLU A 138 -3.41 -20.79 35.23
C GLU A 138 -2.29 -21.74 34.78
N ALA A 139 -1.66 -21.47 33.63
CA ALA A 139 -0.49 -22.21 33.15
C ALA A 139 0.37 -21.36 32.22
N ASP A 140 1.69 -21.48 32.33
CA ASP A 140 2.69 -20.79 31.49
C ASP A 140 2.56 -19.25 31.46
N GLY A 141 1.99 -18.66 32.51
CA GLY A 141 1.75 -17.21 32.61
C GLY A 141 0.46 -16.74 31.94
N TYR A 142 -0.40 -17.66 31.50
CA TYR A 142 -1.70 -17.36 30.89
C TYR A 142 -2.83 -18.04 31.66
N THR A 143 -4.00 -17.43 31.60
CA THR A 143 -5.25 -18.06 32.02
C THR A 143 -5.82 -18.87 30.85
N TRP A 144 -6.20 -20.11 31.12
CA TRP A 144 -6.77 -21.02 30.13
C TRP A 144 -8.23 -21.33 30.44
N GLN A 145 -9.08 -21.29 29.42
CA GLN A 145 -10.46 -21.73 29.47
C GLN A 145 -10.61 -23.03 28.71
N GLN A 146 -11.38 -23.97 29.25
CA GLN A 146 -11.84 -25.10 28.44
C GLN A 146 -13.01 -24.63 27.59
N VAL A 147 -12.88 -24.77 26.27
CA VAL A 147 -13.86 -24.29 25.30
C VAL A 147 -14.35 -25.40 24.38
N ARG A 148 -15.59 -25.27 23.94
CA ARG A 148 -16.17 -26.02 22.83
C ARG A 148 -16.30 -25.10 21.63
N SER A 149 -15.61 -25.47 20.56
CA SER A 149 -15.82 -24.90 19.21
C SER A 149 -16.69 -25.83 18.37
N ASN A 150 -16.98 -25.43 17.13
CA ASN A 150 -17.67 -26.27 16.15
C ASN A 150 -16.88 -27.52 15.75
N SER A 151 -15.55 -27.52 15.90
CA SER A 151 -14.66 -28.57 15.41
C SER A 151 -13.98 -29.40 16.52
N ALA A 152 -13.89 -28.88 17.75
CA ALA A 152 -13.29 -29.62 18.88
C ALA A 152 -13.66 -29.06 20.27
N VAL A 153 -13.36 -29.87 21.29
CA VAL A 153 -13.32 -29.46 22.70
C VAL A 153 -11.88 -29.51 23.19
N GLY A 154 -11.43 -28.46 23.89
CA GLY A 154 -10.09 -28.41 24.47
C GLY A 154 -9.81 -27.09 25.16
N TRP A 155 -8.54 -26.76 25.38
CA TRP A 155 -8.11 -25.59 26.14
C TRP A 155 -7.61 -24.48 25.23
N ALA A 156 -8.05 -23.25 25.50
CA ALA A 156 -7.64 -22.04 24.80
C ALA A 156 -7.30 -20.92 25.80
N ALA A 157 -6.38 -20.03 25.42
CA ALA A 157 -5.99 -18.90 26.27
C ALA A 157 -7.10 -17.83 26.28
N ASP A 158 -7.44 -17.33 27.47
CA ASP A 158 -8.60 -16.45 27.69
C ASP A 158 -8.45 -15.06 27.04
N MET A 159 -7.22 -14.60 26.87
CA MET A 159 -6.89 -13.31 26.26
C MET A 159 -7.37 -13.18 24.80
N TYR A 160 -7.68 -14.30 24.15
CA TYR A 160 -8.24 -14.36 22.79
C TYR A 160 -9.75 -14.67 22.78
N LEU A 161 -10.41 -14.60 23.93
CA LEU A 161 -11.83 -14.89 24.09
C LEU A 161 -12.55 -13.64 24.58
N VAL A 162 -13.33 -13.02 23.70
CA VAL A 162 -14.15 -11.85 24.02
C VAL A 162 -15.55 -12.33 24.42
N PRO A 163 -15.99 -12.16 25.68
CA PRO A 163 -17.31 -12.57 26.12
C PRO A 163 -18.42 -11.88 25.33
N THR A 164 -19.38 -12.66 24.84
CA THR A 164 -20.58 -12.13 24.17
C THR A 164 -21.75 -12.10 25.13
N ALA A 165 -22.58 -11.05 25.04
CA ALA A 165 -23.88 -11.06 25.68
C ALA A 165 -24.78 -12.10 24.99
N PRO A 166 -25.71 -12.77 25.70
CA PRO A 166 -26.64 -13.67 25.06
C PRO A 166 -27.60 -12.85 24.16
N GLU A 167 -27.47 -12.99 22.84
CA GLU A 167 -28.45 -12.48 21.87
C GLU A 167 -29.46 -13.57 21.50
N ASP A 168 -30.75 -13.21 21.48
CA ASP A 168 -31.82 -14.03 20.91
C ASP A 168 -31.60 -14.14 19.38
N PRO A 169 -31.70 -15.34 18.78
CA PRO A 169 -31.39 -15.52 17.37
C PRO A 169 -32.51 -14.95 16.47
N GLU A 170 -32.17 -14.06 15.55
CA GLU A 170 -33.05 -13.68 14.43
C GLU A 170 -33.16 -14.84 13.41
N PRO A 171 -34.34 -15.04 12.80
CA PRO A 171 -34.57 -16.12 11.84
C PRO A 171 -33.91 -15.83 10.49
N ILE A 172 -33.04 -16.76 10.06
CA ILE A 172 -32.42 -16.78 8.73
C ILE A 172 -33.48 -17.11 7.67
N ALA A 173 -33.62 -16.24 6.66
CA ALA A 173 -34.46 -16.52 5.49
C ALA A 173 -33.85 -17.64 4.62
N PRO A 174 -34.66 -18.54 4.03
CA PRO A 174 -34.15 -19.64 3.23
C PRO A 174 -33.46 -19.13 1.96
N VAL A 175 -32.23 -19.58 1.75
CA VAL A 175 -31.46 -19.38 0.51
C VAL A 175 -32.10 -20.23 -0.59
N GLU A 176 -32.54 -19.61 -1.69
CA GLU A 176 -33.02 -20.35 -2.86
C GLU A 176 -31.86 -21.09 -3.55
N PRO A 177 -32.09 -22.31 -4.05
CA PRO A 177 -31.05 -23.08 -4.74
C PRO A 177 -30.67 -22.41 -6.07
N VAL A 178 -29.40 -22.02 -6.19
CA VAL A 178 -28.80 -21.60 -7.45
C VAL A 178 -28.70 -22.82 -8.36
N GLU A 179 -29.35 -22.78 -9.53
CA GLU A 179 -29.22 -23.83 -10.54
C GLU A 179 -27.77 -23.95 -11.03
N PRO A 180 -27.27 -25.16 -11.32
CA PRO A 180 -25.90 -25.34 -11.77
C PRO A 180 -25.72 -24.71 -13.14
N VAL A 181 -24.94 -23.62 -13.18
CA VAL A 181 -24.38 -23.09 -14.43
C VAL A 181 -23.55 -24.20 -15.06
N ALA A 182 -23.79 -24.47 -16.34
CA ALA A 182 -23.05 -25.45 -17.12
C ALA A 182 -21.54 -25.22 -16.93
N THR A 183 -20.84 -26.27 -16.49
CA THR A 183 -19.39 -26.30 -16.40
C THR A 183 -18.84 -26.13 -17.82
N ASP A 184 -18.29 -24.95 -18.10
CA ASP A 184 -17.22 -24.84 -19.09
C ASP A 184 -16.13 -25.86 -18.68
N PRO A 185 -15.47 -26.54 -19.62
CA PRO A 185 -14.42 -27.48 -19.28
C PRO A 185 -13.39 -26.78 -18.39
N ASP A 186 -12.87 -27.51 -17.38
CA ASP A 186 -11.81 -27.05 -16.48
C ASP A 186 -10.84 -26.13 -17.23
N PRO A 187 -10.50 -24.93 -16.71
CA PRO A 187 -9.55 -24.06 -17.38
C PRO A 187 -8.24 -24.83 -17.52
N VAL A 188 -8.02 -25.40 -18.71
CA VAL A 188 -6.73 -25.96 -19.09
C VAL A 188 -5.78 -24.79 -18.94
N CYS A 189 -4.84 -24.93 -18.02
CA CYS A 189 -3.80 -23.95 -17.77
C CYS A 189 -3.09 -23.65 -19.09
N ASP A 190 -3.55 -22.63 -19.80
CA ASP A 190 -3.02 -22.32 -21.11
C ASP A 190 -1.74 -21.51 -20.92
N THR A 191 -0.70 -22.21 -20.48
CA THR A 191 0.65 -21.68 -20.35
C THR A 191 1.34 -21.53 -21.71
N ARG A 192 0.62 -21.73 -22.84
CA ARG A 192 1.19 -21.59 -24.20
C ARG A 192 1.48 -20.14 -24.58
N GLY A 193 1.17 -19.18 -23.71
CA GLY A 193 1.63 -17.80 -23.83
C GLY A 193 3.17 -17.71 -23.86
N THR A 194 3.70 -16.63 -24.44
CA THR A 194 5.13 -16.36 -24.28
C THR A 194 5.38 -16.10 -22.79
N PRO A 195 6.33 -16.80 -22.15
CA PRO A 195 6.63 -16.59 -20.73
C PRO A 195 6.98 -15.11 -20.49
N PRO A 196 6.81 -14.57 -19.27
CA PRO A 196 7.21 -13.20 -18.98
C PRO A 196 8.70 -13.00 -19.24
N GLY A 197 9.08 -11.78 -19.63
CA GLY A 197 10.49 -11.41 -19.85
C GLY A 197 10.82 -10.94 -21.27
N LEU A 198 12.12 -10.68 -21.47
CA LEU A 198 12.66 -10.08 -22.69
C LEU A 198 13.49 -11.09 -23.48
N PHE A 199 12.94 -11.59 -24.58
CA PHE A 199 13.49 -12.68 -25.39
C PHE A 199 14.23 -12.17 -26.63
N GLY A 200 15.33 -12.86 -26.98
CA GLY A 200 16.21 -12.50 -28.09
C GLY A 200 17.57 -11.96 -27.62
N ASP A 201 18.49 -11.79 -28.56
CA ASP A 201 19.85 -11.33 -28.28
C ASP A 201 19.89 -9.82 -28.05
N LEU A 202 20.32 -9.41 -26.85
CA LEU A 202 20.52 -8.00 -26.53
C LEU A 202 21.93 -7.55 -26.94
N PRO A 203 22.08 -6.31 -27.46
CA PRO A 203 23.37 -5.80 -27.89
C PRO A 203 24.22 -5.35 -26.69
N THR A 204 24.97 -6.30 -26.10
CA THR A 204 25.78 -6.08 -24.88
C THR A 204 26.94 -5.10 -25.05
N GLN A 205 27.34 -4.80 -26.29
CA GLN A 205 28.38 -3.81 -26.62
C GLN A 205 27.79 -2.48 -27.11
N GLY A 206 26.48 -2.26 -26.90
CA GLY A 206 25.74 -1.19 -27.52
C GLY A 206 25.30 -1.50 -28.95
N GLY A 207 24.37 -0.72 -29.48
CA GLY A 207 23.77 -0.95 -30.81
C GLY A 207 22.27 -1.21 -30.72
N SER A 208 21.70 -1.93 -31.67
CA SER A 208 20.26 -2.19 -31.74
C SER A 208 19.93 -3.65 -32.00
N ALA A 209 18.80 -4.11 -31.48
CA ALA A 209 18.29 -5.46 -31.71
C ALA A 209 16.76 -5.50 -31.82
N LEU A 210 16.25 -6.54 -32.48
CA LEU A 210 14.84 -6.90 -32.43
C LEU A 210 14.68 -7.98 -31.35
N VAL A 211 13.78 -7.75 -30.40
CA VAL A 211 13.49 -8.62 -29.27
C VAL A 211 11.98 -8.80 -29.12
N VAL A 212 11.56 -9.81 -28.38
CA VAL A 212 10.16 -10.06 -28.06
C VAL A 212 9.95 -9.85 -26.56
N TRP A 213 8.92 -9.10 -26.20
CA TRP A 213 8.48 -8.89 -24.84
C TRP A 213 7.31 -9.81 -24.53
N GLY A 214 7.44 -10.59 -23.45
CA GLY A 214 6.44 -11.54 -22.97
C GLY A 214 5.29 -10.93 -22.15
N GLY A 215 5.13 -9.60 -22.19
CA GLY A 215 4.10 -8.88 -21.45
C GLY A 215 4.59 -8.30 -20.12
N GLY A 216 3.98 -7.19 -19.68
CA GLY A 216 4.37 -6.46 -18.46
C GLY A 216 4.45 -4.95 -18.69
N THR A 217 5.33 -4.25 -17.98
CA THR A 217 5.48 -2.79 -18.12
C THR A 217 6.74 -2.40 -18.86
N THR A 218 6.78 -1.12 -19.26
CA THR A 218 7.98 -0.50 -19.84
C THR A 218 9.17 -0.52 -18.88
N ALA A 219 8.93 -0.38 -17.58
CA ALA A 219 9.98 -0.49 -16.56
C ALA A 219 10.52 -1.93 -16.49
N GLY A 220 9.65 -2.93 -16.62
CA GLY A 220 10.03 -4.34 -16.72
C GLY A 220 11.01 -4.63 -17.86
N ILE A 221 10.81 -4.04 -19.05
CA ILE A 221 11.76 -4.19 -20.17
C ILE A 221 13.15 -3.67 -19.81
N VAL A 222 13.22 -2.47 -19.22
CA VAL A 222 14.49 -1.85 -18.82
C VAL A 222 15.15 -2.68 -17.72
N HIS A 223 14.38 -3.18 -16.76
CA HIS A 223 14.87 -4.04 -15.70
C HIS A 223 15.45 -5.36 -16.24
N GLN A 224 14.70 -6.05 -17.11
CA GLN A 224 15.11 -7.33 -17.70
C GLN A 224 16.36 -7.18 -18.59
N ALA A 225 16.50 -6.06 -19.30
CA ALA A 225 17.74 -5.75 -20.02
C ALA A 225 18.92 -5.52 -19.05
N ALA A 226 18.70 -4.82 -17.94
CA ALA A 226 19.72 -4.57 -16.94
C ALA A 226 20.21 -5.86 -16.25
N LEU A 227 19.32 -6.81 -15.97
CA LEU A 227 19.69 -8.14 -15.45
C LEU A 227 20.62 -8.90 -16.40
N ARG A 228 20.55 -8.61 -17.70
CA ARG A 228 21.42 -9.17 -18.74
C ARG A 228 22.64 -8.29 -19.04
N GLY A 229 22.94 -7.31 -18.18
CA GLY A 229 24.09 -6.41 -18.30
C GLY A 229 23.95 -5.36 -19.40
N VAL A 230 22.72 -5.06 -19.86
CA VAL A 230 22.47 -4.14 -20.97
C VAL A 230 21.73 -2.89 -20.49
N THR A 231 22.31 -1.71 -20.75
CA THR A 231 21.65 -0.42 -20.51
C THR A 231 20.92 0.01 -21.78
N LEU A 232 19.60 0.05 -21.74
CA LEU A 232 18.78 0.52 -22.86
C LEU A 232 18.76 2.04 -22.91
N ARG A 233 18.96 2.60 -24.11
CA ARG A 233 18.75 4.01 -24.43
C ARG A 233 17.30 4.29 -24.83
N SER A 234 16.72 3.39 -25.62
CA SER A 234 15.34 3.54 -26.09
C SER A 234 14.72 2.22 -26.51
N VAL A 235 13.40 2.12 -26.40
CA VAL A 235 12.57 1.01 -26.87
C VAL A 235 11.62 1.53 -27.93
N TRP A 236 11.40 0.78 -29.00
CA TRP A 236 10.56 1.16 -30.12
C TRP A 236 9.59 0.04 -30.45
N VAL A 237 8.33 0.41 -30.73
CA VAL A 237 7.30 -0.51 -31.21
C VAL A 237 6.67 0.06 -32.48
N LEU A 238 6.24 -0.84 -33.36
CA LEU A 238 5.39 -0.48 -34.50
C LEU A 238 3.93 -0.64 -34.07
N ASN A 239 3.16 0.44 -34.06
CA ASN A 239 1.74 0.37 -33.72
C ASN A 239 0.89 -0.18 -34.89
N ASP A 240 -0.39 -0.43 -34.64
CA ASP A 240 -1.35 -0.99 -35.63
C ASP A 240 -1.51 -0.12 -36.88
N ALA A 241 -1.17 1.17 -36.80
CA ALA A 241 -1.17 2.10 -37.93
C ALA A 241 0.16 2.10 -38.72
N GLY A 242 1.08 1.18 -38.42
CA GLY A 242 2.39 1.06 -39.05
C GLY A 242 3.36 2.21 -38.70
N ARG A 243 3.13 2.91 -37.58
CA ARG A 243 3.97 4.03 -37.14
C ARG A 243 4.83 3.61 -35.96
N TRP A 244 6.07 4.09 -35.96
CA TRP A 244 7.00 3.90 -34.86
C TRP A 244 6.62 4.79 -33.67
N THR A 245 6.50 4.17 -32.50
CA THR A 245 6.36 4.82 -31.21
C THR A 245 7.58 4.45 -30.36
N SER A 246 8.22 5.45 -29.75
CA SER A 246 9.43 5.26 -28.95
C SER A 246 9.22 5.58 -27.47
N TYR A 247 9.87 4.82 -26.61
CA TYR A 247 10.16 5.17 -25.23
C TYR A 247 11.65 5.48 -25.10
N ILE A 248 11.99 6.69 -24.65
CA ILE A 248 13.35 7.11 -24.34
C ILE A 248 13.58 6.90 -22.85
N VAL A 249 14.54 6.05 -22.50
CA VAL A 249 14.82 5.68 -21.10
C VAL A 249 15.34 6.91 -20.34
N GLY A 250 14.78 7.16 -19.16
CA GLY A 250 15.12 8.31 -18.33
C GLY A 250 14.60 9.67 -18.81
N ALA A 251 13.94 9.73 -19.98
CA ALA A 251 13.35 10.97 -20.45
C ALA A 251 12.06 11.33 -19.68
N PRO A 252 11.75 12.62 -19.50
CA PRO A 252 10.51 13.06 -18.86
C PRO A 252 9.26 12.49 -19.54
N ARG A 253 8.17 12.32 -18.77
CA ARG A 253 6.90 11.75 -19.26
C ARG A 253 6.35 12.44 -20.51
N PHE A 254 6.54 13.76 -20.66
CA PHE A 254 6.07 14.50 -21.84
C PHE A 254 6.83 14.12 -23.12
N VAL A 255 8.11 13.71 -23.02
CA VAL A 255 8.88 13.17 -24.17
C VAL A 255 8.31 11.80 -24.56
N ASN A 256 7.92 11.00 -23.57
CA ASN A 256 7.35 9.67 -23.74
C ASN A 256 5.81 9.68 -23.84
N GLN A 257 5.18 10.83 -24.10
CA GLN A 257 3.72 10.95 -24.02
C GLN A 257 3.00 10.00 -24.99
N ARG A 258 3.44 9.94 -26.25
CA ARG A 258 2.86 9.06 -27.27
C ARG A 258 2.99 7.57 -26.91
N TRP A 259 4.05 7.21 -26.19
CA TRP A 259 4.22 5.86 -25.69
C TRP A 259 3.15 5.52 -24.65
N TYR A 260 2.88 6.41 -23.70
CA TYR A 260 1.85 6.21 -22.69
C TYR A 260 0.42 6.34 -23.22
N GLU A 261 0.21 7.06 -24.33
CA GLU A 261 -1.06 7.07 -25.06
C GLU A 261 -1.30 5.72 -25.77
N HIS A 262 -0.24 5.12 -26.32
CA HIS A 262 -0.33 3.81 -26.98
C HIS A 262 -0.43 2.66 -25.96
N PHE A 263 0.31 2.77 -24.86
CA PHE A 263 0.34 1.82 -23.75
C PHE A 263 -0.08 2.52 -22.46
N PRO A 264 -1.40 2.65 -22.19
CA PRO A 264 -1.91 3.22 -20.95
C PRO A 264 -1.31 2.53 -19.72
N GLY A 265 -0.87 3.33 -18.74
CA GLY A 265 -0.17 2.82 -17.56
C GLY A 265 1.20 2.21 -17.84
N GLY A 266 1.73 2.34 -19.06
CA GLY A 266 3.00 1.75 -19.48
C GLY A 266 2.96 0.23 -19.66
N ARG A 267 1.76 -0.36 -19.71
CA ARG A 267 1.52 -1.81 -19.87
C ARG A 267 1.58 -2.22 -21.35
N ILE A 268 2.36 -3.24 -21.64
CA ILE A 268 2.64 -3.75 -22.98
C ILE A 268 2.18 -5.21 -23.02
N PRO A 269 1.31 -5.60 -23.96
CA PRO A 269 0.73 -6.93 -24.01
C PRO A 269 1.75 -8.00 -24.45
N SER A 270 1.47 -9.25 -24.11
CA SER A 270 2.22 -10.41 -24.62
C SER A 270 1.59 -10.97 -25.90
N PRO A 271 2.38 -11.42 -26.89
CA PRO A 271 3.77 -11.05 -27.16
C PRO A 271 3.84 -9.72 -27.92
N THR A 272 4.83 -8.87 -27.60
CA THR A 272 5.09 -7.63 -28.37
C THR A 272 6.50 -7.63 -28.95
N ALA A 273 6.63 -7.47 -30.27
CA ALA A 273 7.93 -7.27 -30.91
C ALA A 273 8.45 -5.84 -30.67
N LEU A 274 9.68 -5.73 -30.17
CA LEU A 274 10.31 -4.47 -29.82
C LEU A 274 11.65 -4.32 -30.55
N PHE A 275 11.91 -3.11 -31.06
CA PHE A 275 13.24 -2.72 -31.49
C PHE A 275 13.91 -1.91 -30.37
N VAL A 276 14.99 -2.44 -29.81
CA VAL A 276 15.71 -1.82 -28.68
C VAL A 276 17.02 -1.22 -29.16
N ILE A 277 17.42 -0.11 -28.54
CA ILE A 277 18.74 0.51 -28.73
C ILE A 277 19.43 0.56 -27.38
N ALA A 278 20.62 -0.02 -27.28
CA ALA A 278 21.44 -0.05 -26.06
C ALA A 278 22.68 0.84 -26.18
N GLU A 279 23.14 1.29 -25.02
CA GLU A 279 24.39 2.03 -24.88
C GLU A 279 25.60 1.08 -24.73
N PRO A 280 26.78 1.45 -25.24
CA PRO A 280 28.01 0.74 -24.95
C PRO A 280 28.31 0.72 -23.43
N PRO A 281 28.87 -0.39 -22.90
CA PRO A 281 29.27 -0.47 -21.50
C PRO A 281 30.14 0.72 -21.08
N GLY A 282 29.79 1.37 -19.95
CA GLY A 282 30.55 2.49 -19.40
C GLY A 282 30.38 3.84 -20.09
N THR A 283 29.48 3.97 -21.09
CA THR A 283 29.18 5.25 -21.76
C THR A 283 27.88 5.91 -21.29
N GLY A 284 27.06 5.21 -20.52
CA GLY A 284 25.90 5.78 -19.85
C GLY A 284 26.25 6.44 -18.52
N PRO A 285 25.42 7.37 -18.01
CA PRO A 285 25.54 7.81 -16.62
C PRO A 285 25.53 6.55 -15.72
N ALA A 286 26.50 6.46 -14.80
CA ALA A 286 26.63 5.34 -13.86
C ALA A 286 25.25 5.02 -13.27
N THR A 287 24.73 3.82 -13.57
CA THR A 287 23.46 3.27 -13.06
C THR A 287 22.48 4.37 -12.70
N GLY A 288 21.83 4.94 -13.72
CA GLY A 288 20.85 6.00 -13.53
C GLY A 288 19.88 5.60 -12.42
N SER A 289 20.10 6.18 -11.24
CA SER A 289 19.15 6.14 -10.14
C SER A 289 17.82 6.51 -10.78
N ILE A 290 16.83 5.62 -10.66
CA ILE A 290 15.46 6.05 -10.91
C ILE A 290 15.25 7.07 -9.80
N ALA A 291 15.46 8.35 -10.12
CA ALA A 291 15.09 9.41 -9.21
C ALA A 291 13.60 9.20 -8.99
N LEU A 292 13.25 8.68 -7.80
CA LEU A 292 11.86 8.62 -7.35
C LEU A 292 11.25 9.95 -7.72
N PRO A 293 10.10 9.98 -8.41
CA PRO A 293 9.58 11.20 -8.98
C PRO A 293 9.62 12.30 -7.92
N VAL A 294 10.59 13.21 -8.05
CA VAL A 294 10.66 14.40 -7.21
C VAL A 294 9.56 15.25 -7.76
N THR A 295 8.35 15.01 -7.27
CA THR A 295 7.24 15.87 -7.62
C THR A 295 7.60 17.25 -7.08
N THR A 296 7.41 18.28 -7.89
CA THR A 296 7.48 19.68 -7.45
C THR A 296 6.31 20.04 -6.54
N ALA A 297 5.67 19.05 -5.90
CA ALA A 297 4.59 19.27 -4.97
C ALA A 297 5.15 20.05 -3.77
N ASN A 298 4.50 21.17 -3.47
CA ASN A 298 4.88 21.97 -2.32
C ASN A 298 4.74 21.10 -1.06
N ALA A 299 5.85 20.96 -0.33
CA ALA A 299 5.89 20.17 0.87
C ALA A 299 4.95 20.76 1.95
N PRO A 300 4.27 19.93 2.76
CA PRO A 300 3.39 20.42 3.79
C PRO A 300 4.12 21.24 4.85
N ARG A 301 3.42 22.20 5.46
CA ARG A 301 3.93 23.01 6.57
C ARG A 301 3.37 22.49 7.89
N HIS A 302 4.26 22.25 8.84
CA HIS A 302 3.90 21.78 10.18
C HIS A 302 3.35 22.94 11.03
N SER A 303 2.26 22.71 11.76
CA SER A 303 1.56 23.71 12.60
C SER A 303 2.18 23.89 13.99
N GLY A 304 3.03 22.96 14.45
CA GLY A 304 3.88 23.12 15.65
C GLY A 304 3.61 22.16 16.81
N GLY A 305 2.65 21.23 16.70
CA GLY A 305 2.39 20.19 17.71
C GLY A 305 3.47 19.10 17.74
N PRO A 306 3.79 18.48 18.89
CA PRO A 306 4.66 17.32 18.90
C PRO A 306 3.97 16.13 18.21
N ALA A 307 4.75 15.28 17.54
CA ALA A 307 4.25 14.00 17.08
C ALA A 307 3.87 13.12 18.29
N PRO A 308 2.81 12.30 18.19
CA PRO A 308 2.42 11.38 19.25
C PRO A 308 3.49 10.31 19.47
N GLU A 309 3.70 9.93 20.72
CA GLU A 309 4.57 8.80 21.07
C GLU A 309 3.85 7.48 20.78
N VAL A 310 4.54 6.55 20.12
CA VAL A 310 4.04 5.21 19.84
C VAL A 310 5.10 4.17 20.19
N GLU A 311 4.66 2.98 20.59
CA GLU A 311 5.56 1.86 20.86
C GLU A 311 5.98 1.19 19.55
N ALA A 312 7.18 1.50 19.08
CA ALA A 312 7.78 0.92 17.89
C ALA A 312 9.32 1.06 17.92
N ALA A 313 10.04 0.04 17.44
CA ALA A 313 11.50 0.13 17.35
C ALA A 313 11.97 1.17 16.31
N ALA A 314 11.26 1.28 15.19
CA ALA A 314 11.47 2.31 14.18
C ALA A 314 10.15 2.78 13.55
N VAL A 315 10.08 4.08 13.25
CA VAL A 315 8.92 4.77 12.66
C VAL A 315 9.39 5.77 11.61
N ILE A 316 8.62 5.89 10.52
CA ILE A 316 8.67 7.08 9.66
C ILE A 316 7.26 7.41 9.14
N VAL A 317 6.96 8.70 9.05
CA VAL A 317 5.73 9.24 8.45
C VAL A 317 6.14 10.20 7.34
N VAL A 318 5.62 10.01 6.13
CA VAL A 318 5.99 10.79 4.95
C VAL A 318 4.76 11.29 4.20
N ASP A 319 4.86 12.50 3.66
CA ASP A 319 3.96 12.96 2.60
C ASP A 319 4.33 12.25 1.29
N ALA A 320 3.42 11.48 0.72
CA ALA A 320 3.74 10.62 -0.42
C ALA A 320 4.11 11.44 -1.67
N ALA A 321 3.47 12.59 -1.89
CA ALA A 321 3.72 13.42 -3.07
C ALA A 321 5.11 14.06 -3.04
N SER A 322 5.41 14.90 -2.04
CA SER A 322 6.67 15.64 -1.96
C SER A 322 7.84 14.79 -1.43
N GLY A 323 7.55 13.68 -0.73
CA GLY A 323 8.56 12.89 -0.04
C GLY A 323 9.08 13.53 1.24
N LYS A 324 8.42 14.59 1.73
CA LYS A 324 8.79 15.23 2.99
C LYS A 324 8.56 14.25 4.14
N VAL A 325 9.60 14.03 4.93
CA VAL A 325 9.49 13.37 6.24
C VAL A 325 8.75 14.30 7.20
N LEU A 326 7.64 13.81 7.75
CA LEU A 326 6.80 14.51 8.72
C LEU A 326 7.22 14.15 10.14
N HIS A 327 7.52 12.88 10.38
CA HIS A 327 8.04 12.36 11.63
C HIS A 327 8.94 11.15 11.37
N GLU A 328 9.98 10.97 12.20
CA GLU A 328 10.82 9.77 12.18
C GLU A 328 11.39 9.45 13.56
N HIS A 329 11.52 8.16 13.85
CA HIS A 329 12.22 7.62 15.01
C HIS A 329 13.01 6.39 14.55
N ASN A 330 14.33 6.39 14.70
CA ASN A 330 15.21 5.29 14.26
C ASN A 330 14.98 4.83 12.80
N ALA A 331 14.52 5.73 11.92
CA ALA A 331 14.02 5.33 10.61
C ALA A 331 15.06 4.68 9.69
N ARG A 332 16.36 4.85 9.97
CA ARG A 332 17.49 4.28 9.22
C ARG A 332 18.11 3.05 9.90
N THR A 333 17.51 2.56 10.98
CA THR A 333 17.97 1.35 11.65
C THR A 333 17.58 0.13 10.82
N ARG A 334 18.56 -0.73 10.53
CA ARG A 334 18.34 -2.00 9.84
C ARG A 334 17.59 -2.96 10.75
N LEU A 335 16.42 -3.38 10.33
CA LEU A 335 15.54 -4.30 11.03
C LEU A 335 14.99 -5.34 10.04
N PRO A 336 14.66 -6.55 10.49
CA PRO A 336 14.00 -7.53 9.63
C PRO A 336 12.62 -7.00 9.19
N PRO A 337 12.31 -6.99 7.88
CA PRO A 337 11.09 -6.40 7.35
C PRO A 337 9.86 -7.32 7.45
N ALA A 338 10.05 -8.59 7.80
CA ALA A 338 9.02 -9.63 7.67
C ALA A 338 8.34 -9.58 6.27
N SER A 339 7.03 -9.85 6.22
CA SER A 339 6.24 -9.83 4.98
C SER A 339 6.13 -8.47 4.29
N LEU A 340 6.66 -7.37 4.84
CA LEU A 340 6.79 -6.10 4.08
C LEU A 340 7.67 -6.28 2.84
N THR A 341 8.54 -7.29 2.84
CA THR A 341 9.28 -7.80 1.68
C THR A 341 8.40 -8.01 0.44
N LYS A 342 7.15 -8.46 0.63
CA LYS A 342 6.22 -8.75 -0.45
C LYS A 342 5.82 -7.53 -1.27
N ILE A 343 6.04 -6.31 -0.77
CA ILE A 343 5.88 -5.08 -1.56
C ILE A 343 6.82 -5.11 -2.77
N ALA A 344 8.10 -5.50 -2.59
CA ALA A 344 9.06 -5.64 -3.68
C ALA A 344 8.67 -6.78 -4.65
N THR A 345 8.20 -7.91 -4.10
CA THR A 345 7.72 -9.04 -4.90
C THR A 345 6.55 -8.63 -5.79
N ALA A 346 5.56 -7.93 -5.23
CA ALA A 346 4.41 -7.43 -5.98
C ALA A 346 4.83 -6.43 -7.08
N LEU A 347 5.74 -5.51 -6.77
CA LEU A 347 6.28 -4.55 -7.74
C LEU A 347 6.93 -5.25 -8.94
N LEU A 348 7.82 -6.21 -8.69
CA LEU A 348 8.50 -6.94 -9.77
C LEU A 348 7.54 -7.77 -10.62
N ALA A 349 6.51 -8.37 -10.02
CA ALA A 349 5.49 -9.09 -10.76
C ALA A 349 4.61 -8.16 -11.61
N ILE A 350 4.16 -7.03 -11.04
CA ILE A 350 3.38 -6.02 -11.76
C ILE A 350 4.17 -5.44 -12.95
N GLU A 351 5.47 -5.24 -12.79
CA GLU A 351 6.33 -4.72 -13.84
C GLU A 351 6.78 -5.78 -14.85
N GLY A 352 7.00 -7.01 -14.40
CA GLY A 352 7.63 -8.08 -15.16
C GLY A 352 6.70 -9.02 -15.90
N SER A 353 5.39 -9.00 -15.61
CA SER A 353 4.44 -9.98 -16.14
C SER A 353 3.17 -9.36 -16.71
N ASP A 354 2.57 -10.07 -17.67
CA ASP A 354 1.16 -9.90 -17.99
C ASP A 354 0.30 -10.40 -16.83
N LEU A 355 -0.61 -9.55 -16.33
CA LEU A 355 -1.37 -9.86 -15.12
C LEU A 355 -2.46 -10.91 -15.34
N ASP A 356 -2.90 -11.04 -16.59
CA ASP A 356 -3.95 -11.97 -16.96
C ASP A 356 -3.35 -13.29 -17.52
N ALA A 357 -2.01 -13.42 -17.49
CA ALA A 357 -1.33 -14.67 -17.80
C ALA A 357 -1.60 -15.73 -16.74
N TRP A 358 -1.87 -16.95 -17.20
CA TRP A 358 -2.06 -18.12 -16.36
C TRP A 358 -0.74 -18.71 -15.90
N VAL A 359 -0.65 -19.01 -14.61
CA VAL A 359 0.52 -19.58 -13.94
C VAL A 359 0.09 -20.86 -13.25
N SER A 360 0.82 -21.94 -13.52
CA SER A 360 0.66 -23.18 -12.77
C SER A 360 1.58 -23.18 -11.56
N ALA A 361 1.01 -23.47 -10.38
CA ALA A 361 1.78 -23.74 -9.18
C ALA A 361 2.55 -25.06 -9.34
N ASP A 362 3.86 -25.06 -9.11
CA ASP A 362 4.67 -26.28 -9.16
C ASP A 362 4.46 -27.19 -7.93
N GLY A 363 3.95 -26.61 -6.84
CA GLY A 363 3.68 -27.28 -5.57
C GLY A 363 4.94 -27.61 -4.76
N ASP A 364 6.11 -27.10 -5.16
CA ASP A 364 7.35 -27.28 -4.41
C ASP A 364 7.54 -26.15 -3.40
N TYR A 365 6.85 -26.30 -2.26
CA TYR A 365 6.90 -25.37 -1.13
C TYR A 365 7.43 -26.02 0.15
N GLY A 366 8.15 -27.14 0.02
CA GLY A 366 8.66 -27.91 1.16
C GLY A 366 9.66 -27.15 2.05
N MET A 367 10.15 -26.00 1.59
CA MET A 367 10.97 -25.07 2.38
C MET A 367 10.15 -24.17 3.32
N LEU A 368 8.83 -24.13 3.19
CA LEU A 368 7.96 -23.32 4.02
C LEU A 368 7.57 -24.11 5.28
N ASP A 369 7.74 -23.49 6.44
CA ASP A 369 7.32 -24.06 7.71
C ASP A 369 5.79 -24.17 7.79
N ALA A 370 5.31 -25.09 8.62
CA ALA A 370 3.88 -25.40 8.74
C ALA A 370 3.01 -24.23 9.24
N ASP A 371 3.62 -23.22 9.86
CA ASP A 371 2.99 -21.99 10.36
C ASP A 371 3.16 -20.79 9.40
N SER A 372 3.73 -21.01 8.21
CA SER A 372 3.76 -19.98 7.16
C SER A 372 2.35 -19.58 6.74
N SER A 373 2.13 -18.28 6.51
CA SER A 373 0.93 -17.82 5.81
C SER A 373 0.96 -18.30 4.36
N LEU A 374 -0.12 -18.93 3.90
CA LEU A 374 -0.24 -19.51 2.57
C LEU A 374 -1.52 -19.03 1.87
N MET A 375 -1.48 -18.93 0.55
CA MET A 375 -2.67 -18.86 -0.29
C MET A 375 -3.36 -20.22 -0.39
N GLY A 376 -2.60 -21.31 -0.23
CA GLY A 376 -3.09 -22.69 -0.24
C GLY A 376 -2.89 -23.38 -1.59
N LEU A 377 -1.81 -23.05 -2.31
CA LEU A 377 -1.56 -23.55 -3.66
C LEU A 377 -1.11 -25.01 -3.65
N ALA A 378 -1.74 -25.85 -4.47
CA ALA A 378 -1.30 -27.21 -4.74
C ALA A 378 -0.61 -27.33 -6.11
N ALA A 379 0.21 -28.38 -6.28
CA ALA A 379 0.84 -28.67 -7.57
C ALA A 379 -0.22 -28.83 -8.67
N GLY A 380 -0.06 -28.08 -9.76
CA GLY A 380 -0.98 -28.08 -10.90
C GLY A 380 -2.15 -27.12 -10.79
N ASP A 381 -2.38 -26.48 -9.63
CA ASP A 381 -3.35 -25.40 -9.56
C ASP A 381 -2.95 -24.26 -10.49
N CYS A 382 -3.93 -23.60 -11.09
CA CYS A 382 -3.72 -22.55 -12.07
C CYS A 382 -4.46 -21.29 -11.71
N PHE A 383 -3.71 -20.20 -11.66
CA PHE A 383 -4.18 -18.88 -11.27
C PHE A 383 -3.63 -17.84 -12.22
N THR A 384 -4.33 -16.72 -12.40
CA THR A 384 -3.73 -15.57 -13.08
C THR A 384 -2.63 -14.96 -12.20
N VAL A 385 -1.66 -14.27 -12.80
CA VAL A 385 -0.67 -13.47 -12.02
C VAL A 385 -1.40 -12.48 -11.08
N ARG A 386 -2.54 -11.94 -11.52
CA ARG A 386 -3.42 -11.10 -10.69
C ARG A 386 -3.95 -11.83 -9.46
N ASP A 387 -4.48 -13.04 -9.60
CA ASP A 387 -4.97 -13.84 -8.48
C ASP A 387 -3.85 -14.12 -7.47
N LEU A 388 -2.65 -14.47 -7.95
CA LEU A 388 -1.48 -14.69 -7.10
C LEU A 388 -1.05 -13.41 -6.37
N LEU A 389 -1.12 -12.25 -7.02
CA LEU A 389 -0.83 -10.96 -6.38
C LEU A 389 -1.83 -10.62 -5.27
N TYR A 390 -3.11 -10.94 -5.44
CA TYR A 390 -4.10 -10.80 -4.37
C TYR A 390 -3.81 -11.76 -3.21
N GLY A 391 -3.45 -13.03 -3.48
CA GLY A 391 -3.01 -13.95 -2.41
C GLY A 391 -1.76 -13.51 -1.68
N LEU A 392 -0.80 -12.93 -2.41
CA LEU A 392 0.42 -12.35 -1.86
C LEU A 392 0.11 -11.18 -0.91
N MET A 393 -0.82 -10.30 -1.27
CA MET A 393 -1.07 -9.05 -0.53
C MET A 393 -2.11 -9.19 0.57
N LEU A 394 -3.22 -9.91 0.33
CA LEU A 394 -4.34 -10.04 1.28
C LEU A 394 -4.03 -11.06 2.37
N TRP A 395 -3.66 -12.30 1.98
CA TRP A 395 -3.35 -13.40 2.91
C TRP A 395 -1.86 -13.54 3.23
N SER A 396 -1.01 -12.69 2.65
CA SER A 396 0.44 -12.77 2.87
C SER A 396 1.04 -14.11 2.42
N GLY A 397 0.44 -14.77 1.42
CA GLY A 397 0.81 -16.13 0.99
C GLY A 397 2.27 -16.24 0.56
N ASN A 398 3.03 -17.10 1.25
CA ASN A 398 4.44 -17.39 0.95
C ASN A 398 4.59 -18.28 -0.30
N ASP A 399 3.69 -19.24 -0.48
CA ASP A 399 3.54 -20.05 -1.70
C ASP A 399 3.23 -19.20 -2.94
N ALA A 400 2.34 -18.21 -2.80
CA ALA A 400 2.08 -17.23 -3.87
C ALA A 400 3.35 -16.42 -4.20
N ALA A 401 4.12 -16.01 -3.19
CA ALA A 401 5.39 -15.30 -3.41
C ALA A 401 6.42 -16.13 -4.19
N LEU A 402 6.57 -17.41 -3.85
CA LEU A 402 7.47 -18.35 -4.56
C LEU A 402 6.97 -18.63 -5.98
N THR A 403 5.66 -18.86 -6.15
CA THR A 403 5.05 -19.07 -7.47
C THR A 403 5.28 -17.87 -8.39
N ILE A 404 5.06 -16.66 -7.87
CA ILE A 404 5.33 -15.41 -8.58
C ILE A 404 6.81 -15.31 -8.94
N ALA A 405 7.70 -15.59 -7.99
CA ALA A 405 9.15 -15.49 -8.19
C ALA A 405 9.62 -16.39 -9.34
N ARG A 406 9.21 -17.66 -9.33
CA ARG A 406 9.53 -18.66 -10.36
C ARG A 406 8.91 -18.32 -11.70
N HIS A 407 7.68 -17.79 -11.72
CA HIS A 407 7.05 -17.32 -12.94
C HIS A 407 7.81 -16.16 -13.58
N VAL A 408 8.17 -15.14 -12.79
CA VAL A 408 8.79 -13.89 -13.28
C VAL A 408 10.25 -14.07 -13.67
N ALA A 409 11.02 -14.85 -12.89
CA ALA A 409 12.48 -14.93 -13.05
C ALA A 409 13.02 -16.35 -13.32
N GLY A 410 12.15 -17.36 -13.33
CA GLY A 410 12.52 -18.76 -13.58
C GLY A 410 13.02 -19.53 -12.35
N SER A 411 13.51 -18.86 -11.31
CA SER A 411 13.87 -19.46 -10.02
C SER A 411 13.80 -18.46 -8.88
N ASP A 412 13.77 -18.96 -7.64
CA ASP A 412 13.75 -18.14 -6.43
C ASP A 412 15.03 -17.27 -6.32
N GLU A 413 16.20 -17.83 -6.64
CA GLU A 413 17.50 -17.14 -6.59
C GLU A 413 17.61 -16.03 -7.64
N ALA A 414 17.12 -16.30 -8.86
CA ALA A 414 17.08 -15.31 -9.94
C ALA A 414 16.13 -14.16 -9.58
N PHE A 415 15.02 -14.46 -8.93
CA PHE A 415 14.09 -13.44 -8.45
C PHE A 415 14.68 -12.61 -7.31
N VAL A 416 15.32 -13.22 -6.32
CA VAL A 416 16.01 -12.51 -5.23
C VAL A 416 17.13 -11.62 -5.76
N SER A 417 17.87 -12.08 -6.76
CA SER A 417 18.86 -11.24 -7.47
C SER A 417 18.19 -10.03 -8.13
N SER A 418 17.01 -10.22 -8.70
CA SER A 418 16.20 -9.15 -9.30
C SER A 418 15.67 -8.16 -8.26
N MET A 419 15.24 -8.63 -7.09
CA MET A 419 14.82 -7.80 -5.96
C MET A 419 15.95 -6.91 -5.47
N ASN A 420 17.15 -7.46 -5.26
CA ASN A 420 18.31 -6.68 -4.83
C ASN A 420 18.76 -5.67 -5.89
N ALA A 421 18.82 -6.08 -7.16
CA ALA A 421 19.11 -5.16 -8.26
C ALA A 421 18.05 -4.05 -8.39
N PHE A 422 16.80 -4.32 -8.04
CA PHE A 422 15.71 -3.33 -8.05
C PHE A 422 15.90 -2.28 -6.96
N VAL A 423 16.15 -2.69 -5.71
CA VAL A 423 16.36 -1.74 -4.60
C VAL A 423 17.65 -0.94 -4.75
N ASP A 424 18.70 -1.51 -5.35
CA ASP A 424 19.93 -0.80 -5.71
C ASP A 424 19.65 0.34 -6.72
N ARG A 425 18.83 0.09 -7.74
CA ARG A 425 18.46 1.12 -8.74
C ARG A 425 17.61 2.25 -8.14
N LEU A 426 16.85 1.94 -7.09
CA LEU A 426 16.08 2.92 -6.32
C LEU A 426 16.94 3.66 -5.28
N GLY A 427 18.19 3.23 -5.06
CA GLY A 427 19.10 3.82 -4.09
C GLY A 427 18.77 3.46 -2.63
N LEU A 428 18.06 2.35 -2.40
CA LEU A 428 17.67 1.87 -1.07
C LEU A 428 18.82 1.07 -0.44
N ALA A 429 19.89 1.77 -0.08
CA ALA A 429 21.19 1.18 0.28
C ALA A 429 21.18 0.38 1.60
N ASP A 430 20.12 0.50 2.41
CA ASP A 430 19.96 -0.22 3.67
C ASP A 430 18.89 -1.30 3.59
N THR A 431 18.67 -1.87 2.40
CA THR A 431 17.81 -3.02 2.16
C THR A 431 18.56 -4.17 1.50
N HIS A 432 18.36 -5.39 2.00
CA HIS A 432 18.81 -6.63 1.38
C HIS A 432 17.75 -7.71 1.53
N PHE A 433 17.40 -8.35 0.42
CA PHE A 433 16.45 -9.46 0.38
C PHE A 433 17.17 -10.78 0.15
N VAL A 434 16.72 -11.83 0.81
CA VAL A 434 17.21 -13.20 0.57
C VAL A 434 16.11 -14.15 0.10
N ASN A 435 14.84 -13.75 0.24
CA ASN A 435 13.68 -14.50 -0.19
C ASN A 435 12.53 -13.55 -0.62
N PRO A 436 11.54 -14.03 -1.39
CA PRO A 436 10.45 -13.18 -1.90
C PRO A 436 9.30 -12.97 -0.90
N HIS A 437 9.30 -13.67 0.23
CA HIS A 437 8.15 -13.72 1.14
C HIS A 437 8.37 -12.98 2.46
N GLY A 438 9.61 -12.80 2.92
CA GLY A 438 9.90 -12.12 4.17
C GLY A 438 10.09 -13.03 5.38
N LEU A 439 10.25 -14.35 5.21
CA LEU A 439 10.60 -15.22 6.35
C LEU A 439 12.01 -14.87 6.84
N HIS A 440 12.27 -15.09 8.13
CA HIS A 440 13.48 -14.60 8.76
C HIS A 440 14.75 -15.22 8.18
N ASP A 441 15.74 -14.35 7.97
CA ASP A 441 17.13 -14.69 7.75
C ASP A 441 17.96 -13.51 8.27
N ALA A 442 19.11 -13.77 8.88
CA ALA A 442 19.96 -12.72 9.46
C ALA A 442 20.50 -11.73 8.41
N ALA A 443 20.62 -12.13 7.14
CA ALA A 443 21.00 -11.26 6.04
C ALA A 443 19.80 -10.47 5.48
N GLN A 444 18.56 -10.82 5.81
CA GLN A 444 17.37 -10.11 5.33
C GLN A 444 17.02 -8.92 6.24
N PHE A 445 17.19 -7.70 5.71
CA PHE A 445 16.91 -6.48 6.44
C PHE A 445 16.42 -5.36 5.52
N SER A 446 15.73 -4.40 6.12
CA SER A 446 15.41 -3.11 5.50
C SER A 446 15.40 -2.02 6.57
N THR A 447 14.96 -0.82 6.24
CA THR A 447 14.78 0.29 7.19
C THR A 447 13.38 0.88 7.02
N ALA A 448 12.86 1.56 8.03
CA ALA A 448 11.56 2.24 7.88
C ALA A 448 11.62 3.28 6.75
N TYR A 449 12.77 3.97 6.61
CA TYR A 449 13.03 4.93 5.54
C TYR A 449 12.97 4.29 4.14
N ASP A 450 13.70 3.19 3.92
CA ASP A 450 13.73 2.52 2.61
C ASP A 450 12.37 1.91 2.25
N LEU A 451 11.68 1.32 3.23
CA LEU A 451 10.31 0.82 3.04
C LEU A 451 9.32 1.94 2.71
N ALA A 452 9.48 3.13 3.30
CA ALA A 452 8.65 4.28 2.94
C ALA A 452 8.89 4.74 1.51
N LEU A 453 10.15 4.75 1.04
CA LEU A 453 10.47 5.06 -0.35
C LEU A 453 9.93 4.00 -1.32
N LEU A 454 10.06 2.71 -0.97
CA LEU A 454 9.51 1.59 -1.73
C LEU A 454 7.99 1.69 -1.84
N ALA A 455 7.30 1.94 -0.72
CA ALA A 455 5.85 2.12 -0.68
C ALA A 455 5.39 3.36 -1.46
N ARG A 456 6.12 4.48 -1.36
CA ARG A 456 5.85 5.69 -2.17
C ARG A 456 5.91 5.37 -3.66
N TYR A 457 6.91 4.61 -4.10
CA TYR A 457 7.00 4.16 -5.49
C TYR A 457 5.82 3.25 -5.86
N ALA A 458 5.55 2.24 -5.03
CA ALA A 458 4.48 1.27 -5.27
C ALA A 458 3.11 1.93 -5.40
N MET A 459 2.78 2.87 -4.51
CA MET A 459 1.52 3.61 -4.52
C MET A 459 1.40 4.61 -5.68
N THR A 460 2.40 4.74 -6.56
CA THR A 460 2.25 5.44 -7.85
C THR A 460 1.71 4.54 -8.96
N LEU A 461 1.71 3.21 -8.76
CA LEU A 461 1.20 2.24 -9.71
C LEU A 461 -0.27 1.95 -9.39
N PRO A 462 -1.24 2.33 -10.26
CA PRO A 462 -2.66 2.15 -9.98
C PRO A 462 -3.06 0.70 -9.70
N THR A 463 -2.34 -0.26 -10.29
CA THR A 463 -2.59 -1.68 -10.02
C THR A 463 -2.12 -2.12 -8.65
N PHE A 464 -0.96 -1.64 -8.19
CA PHE A 464 -0.50 -1.95 -6.85
C PHE A 464 -1.44 -1.33 -5.81
N GLU A 465 -1.81 -0.06 -6.00
CA GLU A 465 -2.78 0.66 -5.18
C GLU A 465 -4.12 -0.09 -5.08
N ALA A 466 -4.68 -0.55 -6.21
CA ALA A 466 -5.91 -1.32 -6.23
C ALA A 466 -5.79 -2.65 -5.46
N ILE A 467 -4.67 -3.37 -5.59
CA ILE A 467 -4.46 -4.64 -4.88
C ILE A 467 -4.24 -4.40 -3.38
N ALA A 468 -3.44 -3.40 -3.01
CA ALA A 468 -3.08 -3.10 -1.63
C ALA A 468 -4.25 -2.54 -0.80
N GLY A 469 -5.19 -1.85 -1.46
CA GLY A 469 -6.41 -1.30 -0.85
C GLY A 469 -7.62 -2.25 -0.86
N GLU A 470 -7.48 -3.47 -1.38
CA GLU A 470 -8.61 -4.40 -1.51
C GLU A 470 -8.91 -5.11 -0.19
N HIS A 471 -10.20 -5.21 0.15
CA HIS A 471 -10.65 -5.87 1.39
C HIS A 471 -10.84 -7.38 1.19
N SER A 472 -11.26 -7.80 -0.01
CA SER A 472 -11.47 -9.20 -0.33
C SER A 472 -11.31 -9.48 -1.82
N TRP A 473 -10.85 -10.68 -2.16
CA TRP A 473 -10.73 -11.12 -3.54
C TRP A 473 -11.16 -12.57 -3.68
N THR A 474 -11.95 -12.86 -4.72
CA THR A 474 -12.29 -14.25 -5.09
C THR A 474 -11.55 -14.60 -6.36
N THR A 475 -10.73 -15.64 -6.31
CA THR A 475 -9.96 -16.07 -7.49
C THR A 475 -10.86 -16.58 -8.60
N SER A 476 -10.36 -16.47 -9.83
CA SER A 476 -10.97 -17.07 -11.03
C SER A 476 -10.19 -18.29 -11.55
N GLY A 477 -9.33 -18.87 -10.69
CA GLY A 477 -8.41 -19.95 -11.03
C GLY A 477 -9.07 -21.33 -11.18
N SER A 478 -8.24 -22.38 -11.31
CA SER A 478 -8.68 -23.78 -11.28
C SER A 478 -9.38 -24.14 -9.97
N VAL A 479 -9.05 -23.44 -8.89
CA VAL A 479 -9.74 -23.49 -7.61
C VAL A 479 -10.21 -22.08 -7.25
N VAL A 480 -11.44 -21.98 -6.77
CA VAL A 480 -12.02 -20.72 -6.28
C VAL A 480 -11.67 -20.56 -4.80
N ILE A 481 -10.92 -19.50 -4.50
CA ILE A 481 -10.47 -19.13 -3.16
C ILE A 481 -10.99 -17.74 -2.86
N LEU A 482 -11.76 -17.59 -1.79
CA LEU A 482 -12.16 -16.29 -1.24
C LEU A 482 -11.16 -15.87 -0.17
N MET A 483 -10.49 -14.75 -0.41
CA MET A 483 -9.49 -14.17 0.49
C MET A 483 -10.03 -12.87 1.10
N ARG A 484 -9.67 -12.62 2.34
CA ARG A 484 -9.94 -11.38 3.08
C ARG A 484 -8.63 -10.81 3.58
N THR A 485 -8.47 -9.50 3.49
CA THR A 485 -7.21 -8.84 3.87
C THR A 485 -6.86 -9.05 5.34
N LEU A 486 -5.60 -9.40 5.62
CA LEU A 486 -5.01 -9.41 6.96
C LEU A 486 -4.64 -8.00 7.46
N ASN A 487 -4.84 -6.97 6.62
CA ASN A 487 -4.51 -5.60 6.97
C ASN A 487 -5.68 -4.92 7.71
N HIS A 488 -5.77 -5.14 9.02
CA HIS A 488 -6.80 -4.53 9.87
C HIS A 488 -6.83 -2.99 9.79
N PHE A 489 -5.72 -2.33 9.46
CA PHE A 489 -5.67 -0.89 9.28
C PHE A 489 -6.65 -0.41 8.18
N LEU A 490 -6.84 -1.20 7.11
CA LEU A 490 -7.81 -0.89 6.06
C LEU A 490 -9.24 -0.81 6.59
N SER A 491 -9.60 -1.68 7.53
CA SER A 491 -10.95 -1.68 8.12
C SER A 491 -11.11 -0.72 9.29
N SER A 492 -10.02 -0.34 9.96
CA SER A 492 -10.08 0.44 11.21
C SER A 492 -9.87 1.95 11.03
N TYR A 493 -9.52 2.41 9.83
CA TYR A 493 -9.25 3.82 9.56
C TYR A 493 -9.89 4.25 8.23
N ASP A 494 -10.85 5.17 8.29
CA ASP A 494 -11.74 5.50 7.15
C ASP A 494 -11.02 5.95 5.88
N ASP A 495 -9.88 6.65 6.01
CA ASP A 495 -9.10 7.14 4.86
C ASP A 495 -8.04 6.13 4.37
N ALA A 496 -7.99 4.92 4.93
CA ALA A 496 -6.97 3.93 4.62
C ALA A 496 -7.08 3.39 3.19
N ASP A 497 -5.92 3.22 2.54
CA ASP A 497 -5.81 2.72 1.16
C ASP A 497 -4.63 1.75 0.96
N GLY A 498 -4.06 1.22 2.05
CA GLY A 498 -3.00 0.20 2.00
C GLY A 498 -2.14 0.15 3.28
N VAL A 499 -0.95 -0.45 3.27
CA VAL A 499 -0.30 -1.17 2.17
C VAL A 499 -0.07 -2.63 2.51
N LYS A 500 0.66 -2.94 3.58
CA LYS A 500 0.98 -4.33 3.93
C LYS A 500 1.38 -4.50 5.39
N THR A 501 0.94 -5.60 5.97
CA THR A 501 1.34 -6.10 7.30
C THR A 501 2.46 -7.14 7.21
N GLY A 502 3.23 -7.29 8.28
CA GLY A 502 4.17 -8.41 8.44
C GLY A 502 4.42 -8.80 9.88
N PHE A 503 4.80 -10.06 10.09
CA PHE A 503 5.20 -10.60 11.39
C PHE A 503 6.17 -11.76 11.19
N THR A 504 7.22 -11.81 11.99
CA THR A 504 7.99 -13.01 12.37
C THR A 504 8.38 -12.83 13.84
N GLU A 505 8.84 -13.89 14.50
CA GLU A 505 9.27 -13.79 15.90
C GLU A 505 10.40 -12.75 16.07
N GLU A 506 11.33 -12.67 15.11
CA GLU A 506 12.47 -11.76 15.14
C GLU A 506 12.13 -10.33 14.73
N ALA A 507 11.11 -10.15 13.88
CA ALA A 507 10.70 -8.84 13.41
C ALA A 507 9.65 -8.15 14.29
N GLY A 508 8.90 -8.94 15.06
CA GLY A 508 7.68 -8.46 15.70
C GLY A 508 6.64 -8.00 14.68
N LYS A 509 5.61 -7.31 15.16
CA LYS A 509 4.53 -6.77 14.32
C LYS A 509 5.06 -5.57 13.51
N THR A 510 4.97 -5.64 12.19
CA THR A 510 5.39 -4.58 11.25
C THR A 510 4.22 -4.14 10.36
N LEU A 511 4.22 -2.87 9.93
CA LEU A 511 3.19 -2.28 9.07
C LEU A 511 3.76 -1.19 8.16
N VAL A 512 3.38 -1.23 6.89
CA VAL A 512 3.34 -0.05 6.02
C VAL A 512 1.87 0.30 5.83
N ALA A 513 1.47 1.45 6.37
CA ALA A 513 0.12 2.01 6.27
C ALA A 513 0.11 3.18 5.28
N SER A 514 -0.98 3.32 4.54
CA SER A 514 -1.22 4.46 3.65
C SER A 514 -2.66 4.92 3.80
N ALA A 515 -2.85 6.24 3.79
CA ALA A 515 -4.17 6.85 3.81
C ALA A 515 -4.23 8.10 2.93
N THR A 516 -5.38 8.35 2.31
CA THR A 516 -5.59 9.52 1.45
C THR A 516 -6.79 10.33 1.90
N ARG A 517 -6.56 11.58 2.31
CA ARG A 517 -7.59 12.56 2.68
C ARG A 517 -7.45 13.80 1.80
N ASP A 518 -8.56 14.26 1.22
CA ASP A 518 -8.61 15.46 0.36
C ASP A 518 -7.56 15.45 -0.78
N GLY A 519 -7.30 14.27 -1.36
CA GLY A 519 -6.31 14.09 -2.43
C GLY A 519 -4.86 14.19 -1.96
N ARG A 520 -4.58 14.12 -0.66
CA ARG A 520 -3.26 14.08 -0.05
C ARG A 520 -3.03 12.72 0.59
N ARG A 521 -1.94 12.05 0.20
CA ARG A 521 -1.57 10.73 0.72
C ARG A 521 -0.45 10.83 1.74
N VAL A 522 -0.65 10.23 2.90
CA VAL A 522 0.34 10.04 3.96
C VAL A 522 0.68 8.55 4.05
N ILE A 523 1.96 8.23 4.18
CA ILE A 523 2.44 6.86 4.40
C ILE A 523 3.16 6.81 5.74
N ALA A 524 2.81 5.82 6.58
CA ALA A 524 3.49 5.53 7.83
C ALA A 524 4.09 4.12 7.80
N VAL A 525 5.35 3.98 8.21
CA VAL A 525 6.01 2.67 8.38
C VAL A 525 6.37 2.49 9.83
N LEU A 526 5.97 1.35 10.39
CA LEU A 526 6.24 0.95 11.77
C LEU A 526 6.91 -0.42 11.78
N LEU A 527 8.09 -0.53 12.39
CA LEU A 527 8.83 -1.77 12.53
C LEU A 527 8.92 -2.15 14.02
N ASN A 528 8.64 -3.42 14.31
CA ASN A 528 8.52 -3.97 15.66
C ASN A 528 7.64 -3.09 16.57
N ALA A 529 6.35 -3.02 16.22
CA ALA A 529 5.32 -2.20 16.84
C ALA A 529 4.14 -3.09 17.27
N PRO A 530 4.02 -3.46 18.56
CA PRO A 530 2.96 -4.34 19.04
C PRO A 530 1.55 -3.89 18.63
N ASP A 531 1.26 -2.58 18.76
CA ASP A 531 -0.03 -1.97 18.43
C ASP A 531 -0.02 -1.29 17.04
N ARG A 532 0.65 -1.90 16.06
CA ARG A 532 0.95 -1.30 14.73
C ARG A 532 -0.21 -0.53 14.08
N SER A 533 -1.44 -1.05 14.11
CA SER A 533 -2.60 -0.45 13.43
C SER A 533 -3.08 0.81 14.15
N SER A 534 -3.21 0.76 15.48
CA SER A 534 -3.60 1.91 16.31
C SER A 534 -2.52 3.00 16.28
N ALA A 535 -1.25 2.60 16.36
CA ALA A 535 -0.11 3.50 16.24
C ALA A 535 -0.06 4.19 14.86
N ALA A 536 -0.30 3.45 13.77
CA ALA A 536 -0.41 4.01 12.43
C ALA A 536 -1.56 5.02 12.31
N ALA A 537 -2.76 4.67 12.79
CA ALA A 537 -3.91 5.56 12.78
C ALA A 537 -3.62 6.87 13.54
N THR A 538 -3.00 6.76 14.71
CA THR A 538 -2.62 7.92 15.54
C THR A 538 -1.62 8.84 14.82
N LEU A 539 -0.58 8.27 14.20
CA LEU A 539 0.44 9.03 13.46
C LEU A 539 -0.10 9.66 12.18
N ILE A 540 -0.94 8.94 11.44
CA ILE A 540 -1.54 9.44 10.20
C ILE A 540 -2.57 10.53 10.49
N GLU A 541 -3.40 10.36 11.53
CA GLU A 541 -4.32 11.40 11.95
C GLU A 541 -3.58 12.67 12.35
N TRP A 542 -2.54 12.54 13.19
CA TRP A 542 -1.66 13.65 13.53
C TRP A 542 -1.07 14.32 12.28
N ALA A 543 -0.63 13.55 11.29
CA ALA A 543 -0.09 14.10 10.06
C ALA A 543 -1.13 14.96 9.32
N PHE A 544 -2.40 14.54 9.25
CA PHE A 544 -3.46 15.33 8.63
C PHE A 544 -3.91 16.54 9.45
N THR A 545 -3.91 16.46 10.78
CA THR A 545 -4.35 17.58 11.65
C THR A 545 -3.28 18.66 11.77
N ASP A 546 -2.00 18.26 11.86
CA ASP A 546 -0.90 19.16 12.22
C ASP A 546 -0.06 19.60 11.02
N HIS A 547 -0.49 19.25 9.81
CA HIS A 547 0.14 19.71 8.58
C HIS A 547 -0.85 20.39 7.64
N THR A 548 -0.36 21.44 6.98
CA THR A 548 -1.10 22.17 5.96
C THR A 548 -0.40 22.04 4.62
N TRP A 549 -1.11 21.54 3.62
CA TRP A 549 -0.61 21.45 2.26
C TRP A 549 -0.87 22.77 1.51
N PRO A 550 0.16 23.38 0.90
CA PRO A 550 -0.04 24.54 0.05
C PRO A 550 -0.94 24.18 -1.13
N ARG A 551 -1.81 25.13 -1.51
CA ARG A 551 -2.70 25.01 -2.66
C ARG A 551 -1.93 24.97 -3.97
#